data_AF-A0A7V5SRW5-F1
#
_entry.id   AF-A0A7V5SRW5-F1
#
_cell.length_a   1.000
_cell.length_b   1.000
_cell.length_c   1.000
_cell.angle_alpha   90.00
_cell.angle_beta   90.00
_cell.angle_gamma   90.00
#
_symmetry.space_group_name_H-M   'P 1'
#
loop_
_entity.id
_entity.type
_entity.pdbx_description
1 polymer ?
#
loop_
_entity_poly.entity_id
_entity_poly.type
_entity_poly.pdbx_seq_one_letter_code
_entity_poly.pdbx_strand_id
1 'polypeptide(L)'
;MNFTDYQNNISRKPIQLVILELDYCSLTFGTSPCLATGVKCYNTFATCKYKQAFTKTIKEYRYINHYASINSINQLNAKPYISTIQFMPTELNEDKTIPARCKIELFDENDTDVDIDKYINERVNNILEIKGTHFKKLIERNPNYRGRYIKIYEGYEGLDFSEFKQRATFKIDNIKRDKNKITIECIDLIKALDEIKYPIRLSAKILEDLGAAIKC
;
A
#
# COMPACT_ATOMS: atom_id res chain seq x y z
N MET A 1 33.21 25.12 -3.86
CA MET A 1 32.68 24.26 -2.77
C MET A 1 33.62 24.37 -1.59
N ASN A 2 33.15 24.92 -0.48
CA ASN A 2 33.94 25.18 0.73
C ASN A 2 33.97 23.93 1.64
N PHE A 3 34.91 23.90 2.59
CA PHE A 3 35.04 22.82 3.58
C PHE A 3 33.72 22.52 4.33
N THR A 4 32.94 23.55 4.62
CA THR A 4 31.62 23.47 5.23
C THR A 4 30.61 22.71 4.36
N ASP A 5 30.69 22.85 3.03
CA ASP A 5 29.84 22.11 2.09
C ASP A 5 30.17 20.61 2.12
N TYR A 6 31.46 20.27 2.26
CA TYR A 6 31.89 18.88 2.40
C TYR A 6 31.44 18.27 3.73
N GLN A 7 31.58 19.00 4.84
CA GLN A 7 31.07 18.54 6.14
C GLN A 7 29.55 18.31 6.12
N ASN A 8 28.79 19.22 5.53
CA ASN A 8 27.34 19.09 5.40
C ASN A 8 26.94 17.92 4.51
N ASN A 9 27.69 17.62 3.43
CA ASN A 9 27.45 16.45 2.59
C ASN A 9 27.74 15.13 3.32
N ILE A 10 28.78 15.08 4.16
CA ILE A 10 29.13 13.91 4.95
C ILE A 10 28.13 13.66 6.10
N SER A 11 27.52 14.73 6.64
CA SER A 11 26.55 14.67 7.74
C SER A 11 25.12 14.26 7.32
N ARG A 12 24.86 14.08 6.02
CA ARG A 12 23.50 13.76 5.53
C ARG A 12 23.08 12.35 5.94
N LYS A 13 21.99 12.25 6.70
CA LYS A 13 21.39 10.95 7.04
C LYS A 13 20.48 10.48 5.90
N PRO A 14 20.69 9.27 5.36
CA PRO A 14 19.81 8.74 4.33
C PRO A 14 18.45 8.40 4.93
N ILE A 15 17.39 8.78 4.22
CA ILE A 15 16.00 8.46 4.54
C ILE A 15 15.40 7.71 3.37
N GLN A 16 14.70 6.63 3.69
CA GLN A 16 13.87 5.88 2.79
C GLN A 16 12.41 6.16 3.13
N LEU A 17 11.63 6.45 2.09
CA LEU A 17 10.20 6.74 2.18
C LEU A 17 9.45 5.69 1.37
N VAL A 18 8.52 4.99 2.01
CA VAL A 18 7.65 3.99 1.39
C VAL A 18 6.24 4.55 1.35
N ILE A 19 5.68 4.60 0.15
CA ILE A 19 4.30 5.04 -0.07
C ILE A 19 3.47 3.83 -0.50
N LEU A 20 2.50 3.47 0.32
CA LEU A 20 1.53 2.43 0.05
C LEU A 20 0.25 3.07 -0.51
N GLU A 21 -0.16 2.68 -1.71
CA GLU A 21 -1.36 3.22 -2.37
C GLU A 21 -2.53 2.26 -2.18
N LEU A 22 -3.46 2.56 -1.29
CA LEU A 22 -4.65 1.74 -1.06
C LEU A 22 -5.92 2.43 -1.55
N ASP A 23 -6.97 1.63 -1.73
CA ASP A 23 -8.27 2.13 -2.14
C ASP A 23 -8.94 2.97 -1.07
N TYR A 24 -9.55 4.05 -1.51
CA TYR A 24 -10.28 4.99 -0.68
C TYR A 24 -11.54 5.47 -1.38
N CYS A 25 -12.48 6.01 -0.63
CA CYS A 25 -13.69 6.65 -1.14
C CYS A 25 -13.54 8.17 -1.03
N SER A 26 -13.71 8.90 -2.13
CA SER A 26 -13.67 10.37 -2.11
C SER A 26 -14.89 11.01 -1.45
N LEU A 27 -16.00 10.28 -1.31
CA LEU A 27 -17.26 10.85 -0.86
C LEU A 27 -17.31 11.08 0.65
N THR A 28 -18.14 12.04 1.04
CA THR A 28 -18.47 12.30 2.44
C THR A 28 -19.70 11.49 2.85
N PHE A 29 -19.68 10.90 4.03
CA PHE A 29 -20.73 10.05 4.56
C PHE A 29 -22.01 10.87 4.83
N GLY A 30 -23.15 10.38 4.36
CA GLY A 30 -24.46 11.02 4.60
C GLY A 30 -24.74 12.23 3.70
N THR A 31 -23.85 12.58 2.78
CA THR A 31 -24.06 13.63 1.78
C THR A 31 -24.14 13.03 0.39
N SER A 32 -25.14 13.45 -0.41
CA SER A 32 -25.26 13.02 -1.81
C SER A 32 -23.93 13.21 -2.57
N PRO A 33 -23.43 12.20 -3.30
CA PRO A 33 -24.11 10.97 -3.70
C PRO A 33 -24.06 9.80 -2.70
N CYS A 34 -23.43 9.94 -1.54
CA CYS A 34 -23.37 8.92 -0.49
C CYS A 34 -24.52 9.06 0.52
N LEU A 35 -25.61 8.33 0.29
CA LEU A 35 -26.81 8.36 1.14
C LEU A 35 -26.74 7.39 2.34
N ALA A 36 -25.54 7.04 2.80
CA ALA A 36 -25.34 6.12 3.91
C ALA A 36 -25.77 6.73 5.26
N THR A 37 -26.37 5.92 6.14
CA THR A 37 -26.84 6.34 7.47
C THR A 37 -26.26 5.49 8.62
N GLY A 38 -26.33 6.02 9.84
CA GLY A 38 -25.83 5.39 11.06
C GLY A 38 -24.32 5.60 11.30
N VAL A 39 -23.63 4.58 11.84
CA VAL A 39 -22.18 4.65 12.13
C VAL A 39 -21.36 4.95 10.87
N LYS A 40 -20.47 5.94 10.96
CA LYS A 40 -19.60 6.38 9.87
C LYS A 40 -18.54 5.35 9.49
N CYS A 41 -18.38 5.12 8.19
CA CYS A 41 -17.36 4.25 7.62
C CYS A 41 -15.95 4.86 7.73
N TYR A 42 -14.92 4.08 7.43
CA TYR A 42 -13.53 4.54 7.34
C TYR A 42 -13.12 4.91 5.90
N ASN A 43 -14.10 5.22 5.04
CA ASN A 43 -13.90 5.52 3.62
C ASN A 43 -13.15 4.42 2.84
N THR A 44 -13.19 3.17 3.31
CA THR A 44 -12.67 2.02 2.57
C THR A 44 -13.82 1.17 2.03
N PHE A 45 -13.56 0.38 0.98
CA PHE A 45 -14.61 -0.44 0.35
C PHE A 45 -15.26 -1.44 1.32
N ALA A 46 -14.46 -2.06 2.19
CA ALA A 46 -14.96 -3.04 3.18
C ALA A 46 -15.87 -2.39 4.24
N THR A 47 -15.57 -1.15 4.63
CA THR A 47 -16.33 -0.42 5.66
C THR A 47 -17.46 0.43 5.09
N CYS A 48 -17.56 0.55 3.76
CA CYS A 48 -18.58 1.32 3.08
C CYS A 48 -19.96 0.66 3.24
N LYS A 49 -20.91 1.43 3.78
CA LYS A 49 -22.31 1.00 3.92
C LYS A 49 -23.14 1.12 2.66
N TYR A 50 -22.71 1.97 1.73
CA TYR A 50 -23.45 2.29 0.51
C TYR A 50 -22.58 2.07 -0.72
N LYS A 51 -22.32 0.78 -1.01
CA LYS A 51 -21.36 0.35 -2.03
C LYS A 51 -21.71 0.82 -3.45
N GLN A 52 -22.98 1.03 -3.75
CA GLN A 52 -23.43 1.44 -5.08
C GLN A 52 -22.97 2.83 -5.51
N ALA A 53 -22.74 3.74 -4.55
CA ALA A 53 -22.17 5.06 -4.84
C ALA A 53 -20.68 5.14 -4.46
N PHE A 54 -19.98 4.01 -4.30
CA PHE A 54 -18.57 4.03 -3.94
C PHE A 54 -17.72 4.61 -5.09
N THR A 55 -17.21 5.82 -4.91
CA THR A 55 -16.28 6.45 -5.85
C THR A 55 -14.85 6.13 -5.46
N LYS A 56 -14.24 5.19 -6.18
CA LYS A 56 -12.88 4.71 -5.94
C LYS A 56 -11.86 5.82 -6.21
N THR A 57 -11.06 6.14 -5.19
CA THR A 57 -9.84 6.95 -5.28
C THR A 57 -8.69 6.24 -4.56
N ILE A 58 -7.50 6.83 -4.61
CA ILE A 58 -6.29 6.30 -3.97
C ILE A 58 -5.99 7.15 -2.74
N LYS A 59 -5.63 6.49 -1.62
CA LYS A 59 -5.03 7.12 -0.46
C LYS A 59 -3.61 6.61 -0.28
N GLU A 60 -2.68 7.55 -0.14
CA GLU A 60 -1.27 7.29 0.12
C GLU A 60 -1.05 7.14 1.63
N TYR A 61 -0.52 5.99 2.05
CA TYR A 61 -0.02 5.77 3.40
C TYR A 61 1.51 5.83 3.35
N ARG A 62 2.07 6.84 4.02
CA ARG A 62 3.50 7.15 3.96
C ARG A 62 4.20 6.62 5.20
N TYR A 63 5.28 5.90 5.00
CA TYR A 63 6.13 5.35 6.05
C TYR A 63 7.58 5.76 5.81
N ILE A 64 8.30 6.06 6.89
CA ILE A 64 9.73 6.40 6.85
C ILE A 64 10.52 5.56 7.86
N ASN A 65 11.85 5.59 7.76
CA ASN A 65 12.74 4.93 8.72
C ASN A 65 12.37 5.28 10.16
N HIS A 66 12.40 4.26 11.03
CA HIS A 66 12.06 4.42 12.44
C HIS A 66 12.94 5.44 13.18
N TYR A 67 14.20 5.59 12.75
CA TYR A 67 15.16 6.54 13.32
C TYR A 67 15.11 7.95 12.69
N ALA A 68 14.13 8.24 11.82
CA ALA A 68 14.00 9.56 11.21
C ALA A 68 13.66 10.64 12.25
N SER A 69 14.11 11.88 12.01
CA SER A 69 13.80 12.99 12.91
C SER A 69 12.34 13.40 12.84
N ILE A 70 11.89 14.04 13.92
CA ILE A 70 10.55 14.63 14.02
C ILE A 70 10.26 15.65 12.89
N ASN A 71 11.27 16.38 12.44
CA ASN A 71 11.14 17.32 11.33
C ASN A 71 10.80 16.59 10.02
N SER A 72 11.48 15.47 9.75
CA SER A 72 11.23 14.65 8.57
C SER A 72 9.85 13.99 8.61
N ILE A 73 9.42 13.51 9.79
CA ILE A 73 8.08 12.96 10.05
C ILE A 73 7.01 13.98 9.66
N ASN A 74 7.13 15.22 10.16
CA ASN A 74 6.15 16.27 9.94
C ASN A 74 6.15 16.78 8.49
N GLN A 75 7.33 16.98 7.90
CA GLN A 75 7.48 17.51 6.54
C GLN A 75 6.92 16.54 5.49
N LEU A 76 7.15 15.23 5.66
CA LEU A 76 6.70 14.21 4.71
C LEU A 76 5.30 13.68 5.02
N ASN A 77 4.73 14.05 6.18
CA ASN A 77 3.50 13.50 6.73
C ASN A 77 3.52 11.96 6.72
N ALA A 78 4.54 11.37 7.33
CA ALA A 78 4.84 9.94 7.25
C ALA A 78 5.09 9.33 8.62
N LYS A 79 4.62 8.10 8.85
CA LYS A 79 4.80 7.39 10.13
C LYS A 79 6.17 6.67 10.19
N PRO A 80 6.92 6.74 11.31
CA PRO A 80 8.28 6.20 11.41
C PRO A 80 8.29 4.70 11.76
N TYR A 81 7.78 3.87 10.84
CA TYR A 81 7.66 2.42 11.08
C TYR A 81 8.68 1.56 10.33
N ILE A 82 9.40 2.08 9.34
CA ILE A 82 10.30 1.23 8.52
C ILE A 82 11.49 0.80 9.38
N SER A 83 11.66 -0.52 9.54
CA SER A 83 12.85 -1.10 10.15
C SER A 83 13.89 -1.44 9.09
N THR A 84 13.49 -2.11 8.01
CA THR A 84 14.41 -2.60 6.97
C THR A 84 13.71 -2.74 5.63
N ILE A 85 14.41 -2.40 4.56
CA ILE A 85 13.97 -2.63 3.17
C ILE A 85 15.02 -3.53 2.51
N GLN A 86 14.61 -4.70 2.04
CA GLN A 86 15.45 -5.65 1.32
C GLN A 86 15.02 -5.73 -0.13
N PHE A 87 15.91 -5.34 -1.04
CA PHE A 87 15.72 -5.49 -2.47
C PHE A 87 16.36 -6.80 -2.93
N MET A 88 15.58 -7.65 -3.58
CA MET A 88 16.05 -8.81 -4.30
C MET A 88 16.01 -8.45 -5.78
N PRO A 89 17.14 -8.10 -6.41
CA PRO A 89 17.17 -7.67 -7.81
C PRO A 89 16.82 -8.82 -8.75
N THR A 90 16.57 -8.48 -10.02
CA THR A 90 16.37 -9.48 -11.06
C THR A 90 17.69 -10.18 -11.37
N GLU A 91 17.70 -11.51 -11.36
CA GLU A 91 18.85 -12.33 -11.72
C GLU A 91 18.53 -13.18 -12.95
N LEU A 92 19.49 -13.25 -13.89
CA LEU A 92 19.43 -14.09 -15.06
C LEU A 92 20.27 -15.34 -14.80
N ASN A 93 19.62 -16.48 -14.57
CA ASN A 93 20.28 -17.78 -14.54
C ASN A 93 20.11 -18.47 -15.90
N GLU A 94 20.97 -19.45 -16.21
CA GLU A 94 20.97 -20.18 -17.49
C GLU A 94 19.59 -20.78 -17.81
N ASP A 95 18.89 -21.29 -16.80
CA ASP A 95 17.59 -21.95 -16.97
C ASP A 95 16.38 -21.01 -16.81
N LYS A 96 16.51 -19.94 -16.00
CA LYS A 96 15.36 -19.14 -15.54
C LYS A 96 15.76 -17.70 -15.18
N THR A 97 14.88 -16.76 -15.49
CA THR A 97 14.95 -15.40 -14.95
C THR A 97 14.24 -15.35 -13.58
N ILE A 98 14.96 -14.93 -12.54
CA ILE A 98 14.39 -14.66 -11.22
C ILE A 98 13.95 -13.19 -11.22
N PRO A 99 12.64 -12.89 -11.18
CA PRO A 99 12.17 -11.52 -11.18
C PRO A 99 12.46 -10.81 -9.86
N ALA A 100 12.66 -9.50 -9.93
CA ALA A 100 12.88 -8.66 -8.76
C ALA A 100 11.72 -8.76 -7.75
N ARG A 101 12.09 -8.70 -6.46
CA ARG A 101 11.16 -8.67 -5.32
C ARG A 101 11.66 -7.67 -4.30
N CYS A 102 10.74 -7.18 -3.47
CA CYS A 102 11.10 -6.34 -2.34
C CYS A 102 10.41 -6.86 -1.09
N LYS A 103 11.16 -6.92 0.02
CA LYS A 103 10.64 -7.26 1.33
C LYS A 103 10.83 -6.04 2.23
N ILE A 104 9.74 -5.53 2.77
CA ILE A 104 9.74 -4.36 3.67
C ILE A 104 9.30 -4.82 5.04
N GLU A 105 10.15 -4.58 6.03
CA GLU A 105 9.87 -4.85 7.44
C GLU A 105 9.52 -3.53 8.15
N LEU A 106 8.38 -3.55 8.84
CA LEU A 106 7.81 -2.42 9.55
C LEU A 106 7.54 -2.80 11.00
N PHE A 107 7.69 -1.86 11.94
CA PHE A 107 7.22 -2.02 13.30
C PHE A 107 5.70 -1.84 13.36
N ASP A 108 5.03 -2.66 14.17
CA ASP A 108 3.58 -2.54 14.40
C ASP A 108 3.31 -1.99 15.80
N GLU A 109 3.08 -0.69 15.86
CA GLU A 109 2.82 0.04 17.10
C GLU A 109 1.34 0.41 17.23
N ASN A 110 0.98 0.74 18.47
CA ASN A 110 -0.30 1.32 18.81
C ASN A 110 -0.46 2.71 18.16
N ASP A 111 -1.58 2.91 17.46
CA ASP A 111 -1.80 4.15 16.69
C ASP A 111 -3.23 4.66 16.91
N THR A 112 -3.36 5.99 16.95
CA THR A 112 -4.61 6.70 17.23
C THR A 112 -5.44 6.99 15.98
N ASP A 113 -5.02 6.50 14.80
CA ASP A 113 -5.65 6.76 13.48
C ASP A 113 -5.69 8.23 13.04
N VAL A 114 -4.90 9.09 13.69
CA VAL A 114 -4.69 10.47 13.26
C VAL A 114 -4.16 10.46 11.82
N ASP A 115 -4.69 11.36 10.98
CA ASP A 115 -4.47 11.48 9.53
C ASP A 115 -5.06 10.37 8.64
N ILE A 116 -5.54 9.28 9.23
CA ILE A 116 -6.11 8.15 8.49
C ILE A 116 -7.63 8.24 8.41
N ASP A 117 -8.29 8.46 9.54
CA ASP A 117 -9.75 8.52 9.62
C ASP A 117 -10.27 9.97 9.48
N LYS A 118 -11.04 10.21 8.42
CA LYS A 118 -11.67 11.52 8.15
C LYS A 118 -12.64 11.96 9.25
N TYR A 119 -13.28 11.01 9.94
CA TYR A 119 -14.33 11.31 10.93
C TYR A 119 -13.87 11.12 12.37
N ILE A 120 -12.55 11.13 12.62
CA ILE A 120 -11.97 10.89 13.94
C ILE A 120 -12.59 11.78 15.03
N ASN A 121 -12.77 13.08 14.75
CA ASN A 121 -13.31 14.06 15.69
C ASN A 121 -14.80 13.83 16.01
N GLU A 122 -15.51 13.09 15.17
CA GLU A 122 -16.94 12.83 15.31
C GLU A 122 -17.21 11.44 15.91
N ARG A 123 -16.16 10.68 16.26
CA ARG A 123 -16.31 9.41 16.97
C ARG A 123 -16.45 9.68 18.47
N VAL A 124 -17.65 9.40 18.97
CA VAL A 124 -18.12 9.64 20.36
C VAL A 124 -17.26 8.91 21.41
N ASN A 125 -16.54 7.85 21.02
CA ASN A 125 -15.60 7.13 21.86
C ASN A 125 -14.19 7.19 21.25
N ASN A 126 -13.23 7.75 22.00
CA ASN A 126 -11.80 7.42 21.95
C ASN A 126 -10.90 8.02 20.85
N ILE A 127 -10.53 9.28 21.03
CA ILE A 127 -9.19 9.72 20.61
C ILE A 127 -8.10 9.12 21.54
N LEU A 128 -8.46 8.76 22.79
CA LEU A 128 -7.52 8.32 23.84
C LEU A 128 -7.51 6.82 24.17
N GLU A 129 -8.59 6.03 23.99
CA GLU A 129 -8.45 4.56 24.06
C GLU A 129 -7.91 4.04 22.72
N ILE A 130 -6.61 3.80 22.68
CA ILE A 130 -5.94 3.11 21.59
C ILE A 130 -6.52 1.70 21.45
N LYS A 131 -7.43 1.49 20.49
CA LYS A 131 -7.97 0.15 20.17
C LYS A 131 -7.13 -0.54 19.09
N GLY A 132 -5.94 -0.99 19.47
CA GLY A 132 -5.09 -1.86 18.66
C GLY A 132 -4.04 -1.15 17.80
N THR A 133 -3.25 -1.95 17.09
CA THR A 133 -2.08 -1.47 16.35
C THR A 133 -2.44 -0.91 14.97
N HIS A 134 -1.61 0.00 14.45
CA HIS A 134 -1.82 0.71 13.18
C HIS A 134 -2.19 -0.25 12.04
N PHE A 135 -1.37 -1.27 11.82
CA PHE A 135 -1.54 -2.14 10.68
C PHE A 135 -2.65 -3.17 10.89
N LYS A 136 -3.01 -3.50 12.14
CA LYS A 136 -4.20 -4.35 12.40
C LYS A 136 -5.43 -3.68 11.80
N LYS A 137 -5.62 -2.39 12.14
CA LYS A 137 -6.71 -1.58 11.65
C LYS A 137 -6.63 -1.37 10.14
N LEU A 138 -5.43 -1.13 9.60
CA LEU A 138 -5.23 -0.92 8.18
C LEU A 138 -5.65 -2.14 7.35
N ILE A 139 -5.22 -3.34 7.75
CA ILE A 139 -5.52 -4.61 7.06
C ILE A 139 -7.01 -4.94 7.18
N GLU A 140 -7.61 -4.80 8.37
CA GLU A 140 -9.05 -5.02 8.57
C GLU A 140 -9.91 -4.08 7.71
N ARG A 141 -9.48 -2.83 7.52
CA ARG A 141 -10.19 -1.85 6.68
C ARG A 141 -9.96 -2.07 5.19
N ASN A 142 -8.84 -2.67 4.80
CA ASN A 142 -8.42 -2.86 3.41
C ASN A 142 -8.09 -4.32 3.10
N PRO A 143 -9.06 -5.24 3.10
CA PRO A 143 -8.82 -6.65 2.79
C PRO A 143 -8.31 -6.86 1.36
N ASN A 144 -8.62 -5.93 0.45
CA ASN A 144 -8.23 -5.98 -0.97
C ASN A 144 -6.90 -5.24 -1.24
N TYR A 145 -5.90 -5.44 -0.38
CA TYR A 145 -4.57 -4.82 -0.53
C TYR A 145 -3.72 -5.47 -1.62
N ARG A 146 -4.00 -6.73 -1.99
CA ARG A 146 -3.21 -7.45 -2.99
C ARG A 146 -3.32 -6.79 -4.37
N GLY A 147 -2.19 -6.67 -5.07
CA GLY A 147 -2.07 -6.06 -6.39
C GLY A 147 -2.02 -4.52 -6.39
N ARG A 148 -2.05 -3.89 -5.21
CA ARG A 148 -1.91 -2.43 -5.08
C ARG A 148 -0.46 -1.99 -5.13
N TYR A 149 -0.24 -0.73 -5.50
CA TYR A 149 1.11 -0.22 -5.70
C TYR A 149 1.77 0.16 -4.38
N ILE A 150 3.08 -0.06 -4.37
CA ILE A 150 3.97 0.45 -3.35
C ILE A 150 5.16 1.11 -4.04
N LYS A 151 5.43 2.35 -3.67
CA LYS A 151 6.51 3.17 -4.24
C LYS A 151 7.56 3.40 -3.17
N ILE A 152 8.82 3.21 -3.54
CA ILE A 152 9.95 3.38 -2.63
C ILE A 152 10.79 4.53 -3.15
N TYR A 153 11.03 5.50 -2.28
CA TYR A 153 11.80 6.70 -2.52
C TYR A 153 13.03 6.73 -1.61
N GLU A 154 14.12 7.26 -2.12
CA GLU A 154 15.35 7.50 -1.37
C GLU A 154 15.70 8.98 -1.42
N GLY A 155 16.10 9.51 -0.27
CA GLY A 155 16.49 10.89 -0.10
C GLY A 155 17.35 11.07 1.15
N TYR A 156 17.49 12.32 1.56
CA TYR A 156 18.24 12.69 2.75
C TYR A 156 17.34 13.49 3.69
N GLU A 157 17.71 13.49 4.96
CA GLU A 157 17.07 14.30 5.98
C GLU A 157 17.08 15.80 5.61
N GLY A 158 15.92 16.45 5.75
CA GLY A 158 15.72 17.88 5.46
C GLY A 158 15.41 18.23 4.00
N LEU A 159 15.35 17.25 3.09
CA LEU A 159 14.90 17.48 1.72
C LEU A 159 13.38 17.46 1.61
N ASP A 160 12.84 18.25 0.67
CA ASP A 160 11.44 18.21 0.32
C ASP A 160 11.09 16.97 -0.50
N PHE A 161 9.82 16.53 -0.45
CA PHE A 161 9.36 15.33 -1.18
C PHE A 161 9.68 15.37 -2.69
N SER A 162 9.68 16.55 -3.31
CA SER A 162 10.03 16.73 -4.73
C SER A 162 11.48 16.39 -5.06
N GLU A 163 12.37 16.42 -4.08
CA GLU A 163 13.80 16.14 -4.26
C GLU A 163 14.14 14.66 -4.02
N PHE A 164 13.20 13.90 -3.46
CA PHE A 164 13.36 12.46 -3.29
C PHE A 164 13.35 11.75 -4.64
N LYS A 165 14.27 10.80 -4.80
CA LYS A 165 14.35 9.99 -6.01
C LYS A 165 13.53 8.73 -5.85
N GLN A 166 12.62 8.48 -6.78
CA GLN A 166 11.89 7.22 -6.83
C GLN A 166 12.85 6.10 -7.23
N ARG A 167 13.08 5.14 -6.32
CA ARG A 167 13.95 4.00 -6.57
C ARG A 167 13.23 2.89 -7.31
N ALA A 168 12.02 2.54 -6.87
CA ALA A 168 11.27 1.42 -7.44
C ALA A 168 9.77 1.56 -7.21
N THR A 169 9.00 0.91 -8.08
CA THR A 169 7.55 0.70 -7.94
C THR A 169 7.26 -0.80 -8.01
N PHE A 170 6.61 -1.33 -6.99
CA PHE A 170 6.21 -2.73 -6.91
C PHE A 170 4.70 -2.86 -6.71
N LYS A 171 4.17 -4.08 -6.83
CA LYS A 171 2.83 -4.46 -6.38
C LYS A 171 2.91 -5.28 -5.10
N ILE A 172 1.97 -5.07 -4.18
CA ILE A 172 1.85 -5.87 -2.97
C ILE A 172 1.36 -7.27 -3.34
N ASP A 173 2.10 -8.29 -2.92
CA ASP A 173 1.67 -9.68 -3.05
C ASP A 173 1.03 -10.18 -1.76
N ASN A 174 1.72 -9.97 -0.64
CA ASN A 174 1.29 -10.46 0.67
C ASN A 174 1.72 -9.54 1.80
N ILE A 175 0.94 -9.53 2.89
CA ILE A 175 1.27 -8.83 4.13
C ILE A 175 1.23 -9.87 5.25
N LYS A 176 2.39 -10.19 5.81
CA LYS A 176 2.55 -11.09 6.94
C LYS A 176 2.66 -10.28 8.22
N ARG A 177 1.90 -10.69 9.24
CA ARG A 177 1.87 -10.04 10.54
C ARG A 177 2.48 -10.95 11.59
N ASP A 178 3.49 -10.45 12.27
CA ASP A 178 4.03 -10.99 13.51
C ASP A 178 3.59 -10.12 14.69
N LYS A 179 3.91 -10.50 15.92
CA LYS A 179 3.42 -9.83 17.14
C LYS A 179 3.70 -8.31 17.15
N ASN A 180 4.94 -7.91 16.81
CA ASN A 180 5.40 -6.51 16.87
C ASN A 180 5.99 -6.01 15.53
N LYS A 181 5.95 -6.85 14.49
CA LYS A 181 6.55 -6.56 13.19
C LYS A 181 5.63 -7.00 12.07
N ILE A 182 5.72 -6.32 10.95
CA ILE A 182 4.98 -6.63 9.73
C ILE A 182 5.94 -6.70 8.58
N THR A 183 5.74 -7.73 7.77
CA THR A 183 6.50 -7.97 6.56
C THR A 183 5.59 -7.81 5.35
N ILE A 184 5.87 -6.82 4.51
CA ILE A 184 5.20 -6.64 3.23
C ILE A 184 6.08 -7.26 2.14
N GLU A 185 5.54 -8.25 1.44
CA GLU A 185 6.17 -8.92 0.31
C GLU A 185 5.64 -8.29 -0.98
N CYS A 186 6.56 -7.79 -1.79
CA CYS A 186 6.25 -7.05 -3.00
C CYS A 186 6.86 -7.72 -4.22
N ILE A 187 6.11 -7.69 -5.32
CA ILE A 187 6.44 -8.29 -6.61
C ILE A 187 6.59 -7.19 -7.66
N ASP A 188 7.55 -7.36 -8.57
CA ASP A 188 7.73 -6.48 -9.73
C ASP A 188 6.56 -6.56 -10.72
N LEU A 189 6.34 -5.47 -11.47
CA LEU A 189 5.27 -5.33 -12.46
C LEU A 189 5.34 -6.41 -13.53
N ILE A 190 6.55 -6.81 -13.93
CA ILE A 190 6.79 -7.84 -14.96
C ILE A 190 6.26 -9.19 -14.47
N LYS A 191 6.69 -9.63 -13.27
CA LYS A 191 6.20 -10.88 -12.69
C LYS A 191 4.70 -10.84 -12.43
N ALA A 192 4.15 -9.69 -12.08
CA ALA A 192 2.71 -9.53 -11.91
C ALA A 192 1.93 -9.68 -13.23
N LEU A 193 2.56 -9.48 -14.40
CA LEU A 193 1.94 -9.70 -15.71
C LEU A 193 1.96 -11.18 -16.13
N ASP A 194 2.93 -11.96 -15.65
CA ASP A 194 3.05 -13.39 -15.96
C ASP A 194 1.91 -14.24 -15.38
N GLU A 195 1.13 -13.72 -14.43
CA GLU A 195 -0.11 -14.36 -13.95
C GLU A 195 -1.24 -14.29 -15.02
N ILE A 196 -0.98 -14.76 -16.23
CA ILE A 196 -2.02 -15.06 -17.21
C ILE A 196 -2.67 -16.37 -16.77
N LYS A 197 -3.79 -16.26 -16.05
CA LYS A 197 -4.71 -17.39 -15.86
C LYS A 197 -5.30 -17.74 -17.22
N TYR A 198 -4.77 -18.77 -17.88
CA TYR A 198 -5.51 -19.40 -18.97
C TYR A 198 -6.89 -19.80 -18.43
N PRO A 199 -7.98 -19.54 -19.17
CA PRO A 199 -9.27 -20.05 -18.77
C PRO A 199 -9.14 -21.55 -18.54
N ILE A 200 -9.68 -22.03 -17.42
CA ILE A 200 -9.75 -23.46 -17.14
C ILE A 200 -10.34 -24.11 -18.40
N ARG A 201 -9.68 -25.15 -18.94
CA ARG A 201 -10.24 -25.89 -20.06
C ARG A 201 -11.62 -26.36 -19.64
N LEU A 202 -12.68 -25.73 -20.15
CA LEU A 202 -14.03 -26.23 -19.96
C LEU A 202 -14.07 -27.59 -20.65
N SER A 203 -14.46 -28.63 -19.92
CA SER A 203 -14.90 -29.91 -20.50
C SER A 203 -16.29 -29.76 -21.13
N ALA A 204 -16.55 -28.65 -21.82
CA ALA A 204 -17.76 -28.45 -22.59
C ALA A 204 -17.67 -29.34 -23.83
N LYS A 205 -18.22 -30.54 -23.72
CA LYS A 205 -18.47 -31.42 -24.86
C LYS A 205 -19.68 -30.86 -25.60
N ILE A 206 -19.55 -30.65 -26.90
CA ILE A 206 -20.70 -30.26 -27.74
C ILE A 206 -21.73 -31.40 -27.64
N LEU A 207 -22.97 -31.08 -27.24
CA LEU A 207 -24.00 -32.09 -27.00
C LEU A 207 -24.52 -32.71 -28.31
N GLU A 208 -24.42 -31.97 -29.41
CA GLU A 208 -24.86 -32.42 -30.74
C GLU A 208 -23.86 -31.98 -31.81
N ASP A 209 -23.67 -32.84 -32.80
CA ASP A 209 -22.78 -32.61 -33.92
C ASP A 209 -23.36 -31.49 -34.82
N LEU A 210 -22.61 -30.40 -35.01
CA LEU A 210 -23.01 -29.26 -35.85
C LEU A 210 -23.19 -29.66 -37.33
N GLY A 211 -22.81 -30.87 -37.73
CA GLY A 211 -23.03 -31.43 -39.07
C GLY A 211 -24.48 -31.85 -39.39
N ALA A 212 -25.39 -31.97 -38.40
CA ALA A 212 -26.75 -32.44 -38.64
C ALA A 212 -27.70 -31.40 -39.26
N ALA A 213 -27.31 -30.11 -39.27
CA ALA A 213 -28.14 -29.01 -39.77
C ALA A 213 -27.95 -28.70 -41.26
N ILE A 214 -27.10 -29.44 -41.99
CA ILE A 214 -26.91 -29.28 -43.44
C ILE A 214 -27.45 -30.54 -44.13
N LYS A 215 -28.77 -30.57 -44.36
CA LYS A 215 -29.35 -31.36 -45.44
C LYS A 215 -29.51 -30.44 -46.64
N CYS A 216 -28.86 -30.78 -47.75
CA CYS A 216 -29.16 -30.23 -49.07
C CYS A 216 -30.63 -30.47 -49.44
#